data_AF-A0A9Q8L9Y8-F1
#
_entry.id   AF-A0A9Q8L9Y8-F1
#
_cell.length_a   1.000
_cell.length_b   1.000
_cell.length_c   1.000
_cell.angle_alpha   90.00
_cell.angle_beta   90.00
_cell.angle_gamma   90.00
#
_symmetry.space_group_name_H-M   'P 1'
#
loop_
_entity.id
_entity.type
_entity.pdbx_description
1 polymer ?
#
loop_
_entity_poly.entity_id
_entity_poly.type
_entity_poly.pdbx_seq_one_letter_code
_entity_poly.pdbx_strand_id
1 'polypeptide(L)'
;MRLSVQLLELMDLENVKGRGMMFEMWPPTLAYHHALKAVYAPAPIYMERKWPGSLLQSNFNGGKDSSIGGSSSSVLNHEQDFLESTWYWNAKWPMEIYERWIGVATSGPGSSKVLAYPVACYAAN
;
A
#
# COMPACT_ATOMS: atom_id res chain seq x y z
N MET A 1 3.53 6.02 8.56
CA MET A 1 2.60 6.03 9.71
C MET A 1 3.04 7.14 10.67
N ARG A 2 2.14 8.01 11.13
CA ARG A 2 2.46 8.99 12.18
C ARG A 2 2.22 8.34 13.53
N LEU A 3 3.25 8.26 14.37
CA LEU A 3 3.18 7.69 15.72
C LEU A 3 3.26 8.80 16.77
N SER A 4 2.56 8.62 17.90
CA SER A 4 2.70 9.52 19.05
C SER A 4 4.01 9.29 19.77
N VAL A 5 4.61 10.35 20.33
CA VAL A 5 5.85 10.26 21.11
C VAL A 5 5.74 9.22 22.24
N GLN A 6 4.65 9.24 23.00
CA GLN A 6 4.38 8.27 24.06
C GLN A 6 4.39 6.81 23.56
N LEU A 7 3.91 6.55 22.34
CA LEU A 7 3.92 5.20 21.77
C LEU A 7 5.33 4.79 21.35
N LEU A 8 6.14 5.72 20.84
CA LEU A 8 7.54 5.47 20.51
C LEU A 8 8.37 5.16 21.77
N GLU A 9 8.13 5.87 22.87
CA GLU A 9 8.77 5.59 24.16
C GLU A 9 8.41 4.20 24.69
N LEU A 10 7.13 3.81 24.60
CA LEU A 10 6.69 2.46 24.99
C LEU A 10 7.28 1.37 24.09
N MET A 11 7.40 1.64 22.79
CA MET A 11 8.08 0.75 21.84
C MET A 11 9.53 0.53 22.25
N ASP A 12 10.26 1.60 22.58
CA ASP A 12 11.64 1.52 23.04
C ASP A 12 11.75 0.73 24.36
N LEU A 13 10.90 1.02 25.33
CA LEU A 13 10.87 0.32 26.62
C LEU A 13 10.61 -1.18 26.50
N GLU A 14 9.70 -1.60 25.61
CA GLU A 14 9.43 -3.03 25.38
C GLU A 14 10.54 -3.69 24.56
N ASN A 15 11.14 -2.98 23.59
CA ASN A 15 12.30 -3.46 22.84
C ASN A 15 13.51 -3.71 23.77
N VAL A 16 13.79 -2.82 24.72
CA VAL A 16 14.85 -2.99 25.72
C VAL A 16 14.62 -4.23 26.59
N LYS A 17 13.36 -4.60 26.84
CA LYS A 17 12.98 -5.83 27.54
C LYS A 17 13.04 -7.08 26.64
N GLY A 18 13.50 -6.96 25.40
CA GLY A 18 13.57 -8.06 24.43
C GLY A 18 12.20 -8.48 23.87
N ARG A 19 11.17 -7.65 24.01
CA ARG A 19 9.84 -7.90 23.46
C ARG A 19 9.69 -7.14 22.16
N GLY A 20 9.23 -7.81 21.12
CA GLY A 20 9.05 -7.21 19.81
C GLY A 20 8.12 -8.05 18.94
N MET A 21 7.64 -7.43 17.87
CA MET A 21 6.82 -8.06 16.83
C MET A 21 7.22 -7.49 15.47
N MET A 22 6.66 -8.03 14.37
CA MET A 22 6.82 -7.42 13.04
C MET A 22 6.43 -5.94 13.05
N PHE A 23 7.22 -5.14 12.34
CA PHE A 23 7.21 -3.67 12.40
C PHE A 23 5.83 -3.05 12.22
N GLU A 24 5.01 -3.56 11.29
CA GLU A 24 3.65 -3.06 11.03
C GLU A 24 2.65 -3.37 12.16
N MET A 25 2.88 -4.47 12.88
CA MET A 25 2.00 -4.94 13.95
C MET A 25 2.41 -4.36 15.30
N TRP A 26 3.65 -3.91 15.47
CA TRP A 26 4.18 -3.50 16.78
C TRP A 26 3.48 -2.27 17.38
N PRO A 27 3.31 -1.14 16.65
CA PRO A 27 2.62 0.03 17.18
C PRO A 27 1.17 -0.24 17.64
N PRO A 28 0.29 -0.87 16.84
CA PRO A 28 -1.08 -1.14 17.29
C PRO A 28 -1.15 -2.15 18.44
N THR A 29 -0.21 -3.11 18.50
CA THR A 29 -0.11 -4.09 19.59
C THR A 29 0.20 -3.41 20.92
N LEU A 30 1.18 -2.51 20.94
CA LEU A 30 1.52 -1.75 22.14
C LEU A 30 0.46 -0.73 22.52
N ALA A 31 -0.18 -0.10 21.54
CA ALA A 31 -1.33 0.76 21.83
C ALA A 31 -2.43 -0.01 22.57
N TYR A 32 -2.72 -1.25 22.17
CA TYR A 32 -3.67 -2.11 22.86
C TYR A 32 -3.20 -2.51 24.26
N HIS A 33 -1.97 -3.02 24.41
CA HIS A 33 -1.45 -3.50 25.70
C HIS A 33 -1.27 -2.39 26.75
N HIS A 34 -0.99 -1.16 26.33
CA HIS A 34 -0.77 -0.01 27.22
C HIS A 34 -1.98 0.91 27.32
N ALA A 35 -3.17 0.43 26.93
CA ALA A 35 -4.44 1.16 27.00
C ALA A 35 -4.41 2.54 26.30
N LEU A 36 -3.64 2.65 25.21
CA LEU A 36 -3.64 3.84 24.36
C LEU A 36 -4.78 3.77 23.35
N LYS A 37 -5.23 4.95 22.92
CA LYS A 37 -6.18 5.06 21.82
C LYS A 37 -5.46 4.85 20.49
N ALA A 38 -5.72 3.73 19.83
CA ALA A 38 -5.30 3.52 18.45
C ALA A 38 -6.17 4.37 17.52
N VAL A 39 -5.59 5.43 16.96
CA VAL A 39 -6.22 6.26 15.91
C VAL A 39 -5.47 6.04 14.61
N TYR A 40 -6.19 5.56 13.60
CA TYR A 40 -5.68 5.44 12.24
C TYR A 40 -6.29 6.55 11.38
N ALA A 41 -5.43 7.39 10.81
CA ALA A 41 -5.83 8.31 9.75
C ALA A 41 -5.71 7.55 8.41
N PRO A 42 -6.82 7.31 7.69
CA PRO A 42 -6.77 6.59 6.43
C PRO A 42 -5.89 7.36 5.43
N ALA A 43 -4.81 6.72 5.00
CA ALA A 43 -4.05 7.20 3.86
C ALA A 43 -4.80 6.78 2.60
N PRO A 44 -5.07 7.71 1.65
CA PRO A 44 -5.72 7.33 0.42
C PRO A 44 -4.81 6.37 -0.36
N ILE A 45 -5.40 5.25 -0.79
CA ILE A 45 -4.75 4.29 -1.68
C ILE A 45 -5.33 4.52 -3.07
N TYR A 46 -4.45 4.80 -4.02
CA TYR A 46 -4.82 4.96 -5.41
C TYR A 46 -4.42 3.71 -6.20
N MET A 47 -5.14 3.46 -7.29
CA MET A 47 -4.82 2.42 -8.26
C MET A 47 -4.42 3.08 -9.58
N GLU A 48 -3.39 2.57 -10.24
CA GLU A 48 -2.96 3.05 -11.55
C GLU A 48 -4.01 2.78 -12.62
N ARG A 49 -4.58 1.58 -12.62
CA ARG A 49 -5.65 1.17 -13.55
C ARG A 49 -7.05 1.35 -12.96
N LYS A 50 -8.03 1.47 -13.84
CA LYS A 50 -9.45 1.32 -13.45
C LYS A 50 -9.74 -0.16 -13.17
N TRP A 51 -10.27 -0.45 -12.00
CA TRP A 51 -10.69 -1.79 -11.62
C TRP A 51 -12.20 -1.97 -11.88
N PRO A 52 -12.61 -2.94 -12.72
CA PRO A 52 -14.01 -3.35 -12.77
C PRO A 52 -14.46 -3.87 -11.40
N GLY A 53 -15.65 -3.48 -10.94
CA GLY A 53 -16.15 -3.87 -9.62
C GLY A 53 -16.24 -5.39 -9.41
N SER A 54 -16.55 -6.13 -10.48
CA SER A 54 -16.56 -7.61 -10.47
C SER A 54 -15.18 -8.22 -10.22
N LEU A 55 -14.13 -7.65 -10.83
CA LEU A 55 -12.74 -8.09 -10.63
C LEU A 55 -12.24 -7.74 -9.22
N LEU A 56 -12.62 -6.56 -8.72
CA LEU A 56 -12.29 -6.16 -7.36
C LEU A 56 -12.94 -7.13 -6.35
N GLN A 57 -14.21 -7.48 -6.56
CA GLN A 57 -14.93 -8.45 -5.73
C GLN A 57 -14.27 -9.84 -5.79
N SER A 58 -13.90 -10.33 -6.98
CA SER A 58 -13.28 -11.66 -7.10
C SER A 58 -11.91 -11.74 -6.45
N ASN A 59 -11.11 -10.67 -6.51
CA ASN A 59 -9.74 -10.70 -6.03
C ASN A 59 -9.65 -10.39 -4.52
N PHE A 60 -10.36 -9.35 -4.07
CA PHE A 60 -10.30 -8.91 -2.66
C PHE A 60 -11.29 -9.66 -1.77
N ASN A 61 -12.44 -10.05 -2.31
CA ASN A 61 -13.52 -10.74 -1.60
C ASN A 61 -13.76 -12.15 -2.18
N GLY A 62 -12.70 -12.79 -2.69
CA GLY A 62 -12.76 -14.10 -3.36
C GLY A 62 -12.94 -15.31 -2.43
N GLY A 63 -13.20 -15.09 -1.14
CA GLY A 63 -13.46 -16.15 -0.17
C GLY A 63 -14.86 -16.77 -0.33
N LYS A 64 -15.11 -17.85 0.42
CA LYS A 64 -16.43 -18.46 0.50
C LYS A 64 -17.45 -17.40 0.94
N ASP A 65 -18.59 -17.33 0.28
CA ASP A 65 -19.65 -16.34 0.57
C ASP A 65 -19.18 -14.88 0.45
N SER A 66 -18.24 -14.59 -0.47
CA SER A 66 -17.64 -13.27 -0.62
C SER A 66 -16.87 -12.77 0.61
N SER A 67 -16.36 -13.69 1.45
CA SER A 67 -15.56 -13.32 2.61
C SER A 67 -14.21 -12.72 2.20
N ILE A 68 -13.75 -11.75 2.99
CA ILE A 68 -12.39 -11.21 2.90
C ILE A 68 -11.43 -12.24 3.50
N GLY A 69 -10.37 -12.58 2.77
CA GLY A 69 -9.30 -13.44 3.28
C GLY A 69 -9.71 -14.92 3.43
N GLY A 70 -8.71 -15.81 3.44
CA GLY A 70 -8.89 -17.22 3.81
C GLY A 70 -9.06 -18.24 2.69
N SER A 71 -9.22 -17.82 1.43
CA SER A 71 -9.17 -18.70 0.26
C SER A 71 -7.78 -18.71 -0.39
N SER A 72 -7.40 -19.77 -1.10
CA SER A 72 -6.22 -19.76 -1.98
C SER A 72 -6.31 -18.65 -3.03
N SER A 73 -7.52 -18.30 -3.47
CA SER A 73 -7.83 -17.16 -4.35
C SER A 73 -7.80 -15.79 -3.67
N SER A 74 -7.53 -15.71 -2.37
CA SER A 74 -7.48 -14.44 -1.65
C SER A 74 -6.37 -13.54 -2.17
N VAL A 75 -6.59 -12.23 -2.06
CA VAL A 75 -5.59 -11.19 -2.30
C VAL A 75 -4.27 -11.40 -1.53
N LEU A 76 -4.32 -12.07 -0.38
CA LEU A 76 -3.12 -12.40 0.41
C LEU A 76 -2.16 -13.40 -0.29
N ASN A 77 -2.68 -14.22 -1.21
CA ASN A 77 -1.86 -15.10 -2.06
C ASN A 77 -1.65 -14.52 -3.47
N HIS A 78 -2.25 -13.37 -3.76
CA HIS A 78 -2.19 -12.67 -5.04
C HIS A 78 -1.66 -11.24 -4.82
N GLU A 79 -0.54 -11.14 -4.10
CA GLU A 79 0.08 -9.86 -3.74
C GLU A 79 0.44 -9.02 -4.97
N GLN A 80 0.56 -9.67 -6.13
CA GLN A 80 0.76 -9.04 -7.43
C GLN A 80 -0.34 -8.02 -7.79
N ASP A 81 -1.56 -8.21 -7.26
CA ASP A 81 -2.68 -7.29 -7.47
C ASP A 81 -2.43 -5.91 -6.86
N PHE A 82 -1.51 -5.80 -5.89
CA PHE A 82 -1.12 -4.53 -5.29
C PHE A 82 0.03 -3.81 -6.01
N LEU A 83 0.69 -4.44 -6.99
CA LEU A 83 1.87 -3.89 -7.67
C LEU A 83 1.58 -2.54 -8.35
N GLU A 84 0.36 -2.39 -8.84
CA GLU A 84 -0.16 -1.22 -9.56
C GLU A 84 -0.94 -0.27 -8.62
N SER A 85 -0.80 -0.42 -7.31
CA SER A 85 -1.42 0.44 -6.32
C SER A 85 -0.40 1.36 -5.66
N THR A 86 -0.83 2.40 -4.95
CA THR A 86 0.08 3.20 -4.11
C THR A 86 0.42 2.53 -2.78
N TRP A 87 -0.04 1.30 -2.58
CA TRP A 87 0.05 0.57 -1.33
C TRP A 87 0.71 -0.78 -1.57
N TYR A 88 1.24 -1.38 -0.51
CA TYR A 88 2.04 -2.61 -0.51
C TYR A 88 3.54 -2.40 -0.79
N TRP A 89 4.37 -3.22 -0.14
CA TRP A 89 5.82 -2.98 -0.04
C TRP A 89 6.55 -3.15 -1.38
N ASN A 90 6.04 -3.98 -2.28
CA ASN A 90 6.63 -4.24 -3.59
C ASN A 90 5.99 -3.42 -4.73
N ALA A 91 5.09 -2.48 -4.41
CA ALA A 91 4.41 -1.67 -5.41
C ALA A 91 5.38 -0.77 -6.17
N LYS A 92 5.24 -0.74 -7.51
CA LYS A 92 6.14 0.00 -8.40
C LYS A 92 5.66 1.43 -8.63
N TRP A 93 4.35 1.62 -8.64
CA TRP A 93 3.72 2.87 -9.02
C TRP A 93 4.10 4.09 -8.14
N PRO A 94 4.23 3.98 -6.79
CA PRO A 94 4.68 5.11 -5.97
C PRO A 94 6.03 5.68 -6.41
N MET A 95 6.96 4.80 -6.77
CA MET A 95 8.30 5.18 -7.19
C MET A 95 8.25 5.88 -8.54
N GLU A 96 7.45 5.38 -9.49
CA GLU A 96 7.27 6.08 -10.77
C GLU A 96 6.65 7.47 -10.62
N ILE A 97 5.64 7.64 -9.75
CA ILE A 97 5.06 8.95 -9.46
C ILE A 97 6.14 9.88 -8.88
N TYR A 98 6.93 9.38 -7.93
CA TYR A 98 8.00 10.15 -7.30
C TYR A 98 9.08 10.57 -8.31
N GLU A 99 9.54 9.66 -9.17
CA GLU A 99 10.53 9.97 -10.21
C GLU A 99 10.02 11.02 -11.19
N ARG A 100 8.75 10.94 -11.61
CA ARG A 100 8.11 11.96 -12.46
C ARG A 100 8.03 13.31 -11.75
N TRP A 101 7.77 13.31 -10.44
CA TRP A 101 7.68 14.53 -9.64
C TRP A 101 9.03 15.24 -9.50
N ILE A 102 10.13 14.49 -9.31
CA ILE A 102 11.48 15.06 -9.18
C ILE A 102 12.21 15.26 -10.52
N GLY A 103 11.58 14.89 -11.64
CA GLY A 103 12.13 15.12 -12.98
C GLY A 103 13.14 14.08 -13.47
N VAL A 104 13.19 12.90 -12.87
CA VAL A 104 14.15 11.82 -13.20
C VAL A 104 13.49 10.60 -13.84
N ALA A 105 12.22 10.70 -14.22
CA ALA A 105 11.50 9.58 -14.81
C ALA A 105 12.23 9.02 -16.04
N THR A 106 12.14 7.71 -16.22
CA THR A 106 12.81 7.02 -17.34
C THR A 106 12.09 7.23 -18.67
N SER A 107 10.80 7.53 -18.64
CA SER A 107 9.95 7.82 -19.81
C SER A 107 8.69 8.61 -19.41
N GLY A 108 8.07 9.28 -20.39
CA GLY A 108 6.81 10.01 -20.16
C GLY A 108 7.00 11.43 -19.59
N PRO A 109 5.90 12.09 -19.18
CA PRO A 109 5.94 13.38 -18.49
C PRO A 109 6.85 13.33 -17.25
N GLY A 110 7.73 14.31 -17.09
CA GLY A 110 8.71 14.34 -15.99
C GLY A 110 10.03 13.63 -16.28
N SER A 111 10.23 13.08 -17.48
CA SER A 111 11.55 12.64 -17.95
C SER A 111 12.27 13.76 -18.72
N SER A 112 13.60 13.83 -18.62
CA SER A 112 14.44 14.70 -19.46
C SER A 112 14.55 14.19 -20.91
N LYS A 113 14.12 12.95 -21.15
CA LYS A 113 13.99 12.40 -22.51
C LYS A 113 12.72 12.97 -23.13
N VAL A 114 12.90 13.96 -24.00
CA VAL A 114 11.84 14.47 -24.88
C VAL A 114 11.11 13.28 -25.50
N LEU A 115 9.78 13.23 -25.30
CA LEU A 115 8.89 12.22 -25.86
C LEU A 115 9.03 12.19 -27.39
N ALA A 116 9.88 11.30 -27.89
CA ALA A 116 9.95 10.96 -29.30
C ALA A 116 8.90 9.90 -29.66
N TYR A 117 7.70 9.94 -29.08
CA TYR A 117 6.55 9.17 -29.59
C TYR A 117 5.26 9.94 -29.34
N PRO A 118 4.40 10.11 -30.36
CA PRO A 118 3.12 10.77 -30.19
C PRO A 118 2.27 9.96 -29.22
N VAL A 119 1.61 10.68 -28.31
CA VAL A 119 0.61 10.17 -27.39
C VAL A 119 -0.53 9.58 -28.22
N ALA A 120 -0.45 8.28 -28.50
CA ALA A 120 -1.62 7.53 -28.94
C ALA A 120 -2.54 7.44 -27.72
N CYS A 121 -3.52 8.33 -27.69
CA CYS A 121 -4.73 8.15 -26.90
C CYS A 121 -5.20 6.72 -27.15
N TYR A 122 -5.19 5.88 -26.12
CA TYR A 122 -6.02 4.68 -26.09
C TYR A 122 -7.46 5.15 -26.20
N ALA A 123 -7.97 5.18 -27.43
CA ALA A 123 -9.38 5.24 -27.71
C ALA A 123 -9.99 3.96 -27.15
N ALA A 124 -10.75 4.10 -26.07
CA ALA A 124 -11.68 3.08 -25.64
C ALA A 124 -12.75 2.94 -26.73
N ASN A 125 -12.72 1.82 -27.46
CA ASN A 125 -13.89 1.22 -28.09
C ASN A 125 -14.38 0.09 -27.19
#